data_AF-A0A645GDZ0-F1
#
_entry.id   AF-A0A645GDZ0-F1
#
_cell.length_a   1.000
_cell.length_b   1.000
_cell.length_c   1.000
_cell.angle_alpha   90.00
_cell.angle_beta   90.00
_cell.angle_gamma   90.00
#
_symmetry.space_group_name_H-M   'P 1'
#
loop_
_entity.id
_entity.type
_entity.pdbx_description
1 polymer ?
#
loop_
_entity_poly.entity_id
_entity_poly.type
_entity_poly.pdbx_seq_one_letter_code
_entity_poly.pdbx_strand_id
1 'polypeptide(L)'
;MDEIFDKMGAGEAAVAPYYSGDAITMMDENPALAAAIPREGTNIFVDSMCIPKGAKQKEAAEMYINFMCEPAVGAANCDYIGYSTPNLGALELLDDEIKSNPIAYPPAEVIAKTAYFVPLGDELNKALDDGWKQLLADDESFTFWLVPALLLLAVIASVVIVVRKAARKKRENY
;
A
#
# COMPACT_ATOMS: atom_id res chain seq x y z
N MET A 1 -0.25 -2.89 2.96
CA MET A 1 1.06 -3.02 2.30
C MET A 1 2.07 -3.50 3.33
N ASP A 2 2.02 -2.94 4.53
CA ASP A 2 2.82 -3.33 5.70
C ASP A 2 2.76 -4.84 6.04
N GLU A 3 1.63 -5.52 5.79
CA GLU A 3 1.58 -6.97 5.97
C GLU A 3 2.58 -7.74 5.09
N ILE A 4 2.96 -7.22 3.92
CA ILE A 4 3.96 -7.87 3.06
C ILE A 4 5.35 -7.76 3.66
N PHE A 5 5.67 -6.65 4.33
CA PHE A 5 6.94 -6.48 5.03
C PHE A 5 7.14 -7.63 6.03
N ASP A 6 6.16 -7.81 6.92
CA ASP A 6 6.18 -8.85 7.95
C ASP A 6 6.16 -10.26 7.33
N LYS A 7 5.30 -10.50 6.33
CA LYS A 7 5.17 -11.83 5.68
C LYS A 7 6.44 -12.24 4.95
N MET A 8 7.08 -11.33 4.23
CA MET A 8 8.35 -11.62 3.54
C MET A 8 9.46 -11.84 4.57
N GLY A 9 9.57 -10.97 5.58
CA GLY A 9 10.55 -11.11 6.67
C GLY A 9 10.43 -12.44 7.42
N ALA A 10 9.22 -12.87 7.74
CA ALA A 10 8.93 -14.14 8.42
C ALA A 10 8.96 -15.38 7.51
N GLY A 11 9.13 -15.22 6.19
CA GLY A 11 9.13 -16.32 5.22
C GLY A 11 7.74 -16.93 4.97
N GLU A 12 6.67 -16.20 5.27
CA GLU A 12 5.28 -16.60 5.00
C GLU A 12 4.85 -16.36 3.54
N ALA A 13 5.61 -15.52 2.82
CA ALA A 13 5.43 -15.28 1.39
C ALA A 13 6.74 -15.55 0.62
N ALA A 14 6.63 -16.18 -0.55
CA ALA A 14 7.79 -16.53 -1.38
C ALA A 14 8.23 -15.39 -2.32
N VAL A 15 7.29 -14.53 -2.74
CA VAL A 15 7.51 -13.40 -3.65
C VAL A 15 6.43 -12.36 -3.42
N ALA A 16 6.79 -11.07 -3.51
CA ALA A 16 5.83 -9.99 -3.50
C ALA A 16 6.35 -8.78 -4.31
N PRO A 17 5.48 -8.04 -5.01
CA PRO A 17 5.81 -6.71 -5.49
C PRO A 17 5.90 -5.75 -4.29
N TYR A 18 7.00 -5.00 -4.19
CA TYR A 18 7.24 -4.13 -3.03
C TYR A 18 8.15 -2.94 -3.38
N TYR A 19 8.20 -1.94 -2.48
CA TYR A 19 9.02 -0.75 -2.66
C TYR A 19 10.49 -1.00 -2.33
N SER A 20 11.39 -0.31 -3.03
CA SER A 20 12.83 -0.57 -2.97
C SER A 20 13.46 -0.28 -1.61
N GLY A 21 13.05 0.80 -0.93
CA GLY A 21 13.60 1.18 0.38
C GLY A 21 13.32 0.09 1.42
N ASP A 22 12.06 -0.29 1.58
CA ASP A 22 11.70 -1.36 2.49
C ASP A 22 12.33 -2.71 2.11
N ALA A 23 12.51 -3.00 0.81
CA ALA A 23 13.16 -4.23 0.37
C ALA A 23 14.62 -4.30 0.84
N ILE A 24 15.33 -3.17 0.89
CA ILE A 24 16.68 -3.09 1.46
C ILE A 24 16.63 -3.43 2.95
N THR A 25 15.75 -2.78 3.70
CA THR A 25 15.56 -3.04 5.14
C THR A 25 15.23 -4.51 5.43
N MET A 26 14.33 -5.11 4.64
CA MET A 26 13.98 -6.54 4.80
C MET A 26 15.17 -7.47 4.50
N MET A 27 16.02 -7.14 3.52
CA MET A 27 17.21 -7.95 3.19
C MET A 27 18.29 -7.85 4.27
N ASP A 28 18.41 -6.70 4.94
CA ASP A 28 19.32 -6.53 6.07
C ASP A 28 18.89 -7.39 7.28
N GLU A 29 17.58 -7.52 7.51
CA GLU A 29 17.04 -8.35 8.59
C GLU A 29 16.99 -9.84 8.24
N ASN A 30 16.71 -10.18 6.98
CA ASN A 30 16.61 -11.55 6.49
C ASN A 30 17.49 -11.76 5.24
N PRO A 31 18.73 -12.26 5.40
CA PRO A 31 19.67 -12.50 4.30
C PRO A 31 19.23 -13.54 3.25
N ALA A 32 18.12 -14.25 3.48
CA ALA A 32 17.54 -15.15 2.48
C ALA A 32 16.69 -14.42 1.43
N LEU A 33 16.33 -13.15 1.67
CA LEU A 33 15.58 -12.33 0.73
C LEU A 33 16.48 -11.72 -0.34
N ALA A 34 15.90 -11.45 -1.50
CA ALA A 34 16.54 -10.75 -2.59
C ALA A 34 15.51 -9.84 -3.29
N ALA A 35 15.97 -8.69 -3.76
CA ALA A 35 15.18 -7.75 -4.55
C ALA A 35 15.62 -7.76 -6.02
N ALA A 36 14.67 -7.54 -6.93
CA ALA A 36 14.95 -7.44 -8.36
C ALA A 36 14.04 -6.40 -9.02
N ILE A 37 14.61 -5.62 -9.94
CA ILE A 37 13.86 -4.71 -10.81
C ILE A 37 13.51 -5.46 -12.10
N PRO A 38 12.23 -5.54 -12.52
CA PRO A 38 11.84 -6.19 -13.77
C PRO A 38 12.59 -5.61 -14.99
N ARG A 39 13.06 -6.47 -15.89
CA ARG A 39 13.88 -6.08 -17.06
C ARG A 39 13.13 -5.20 -18.06
N GLU A 40 11.80 -5.30 -18.06
CA GLU A 40 10.86 -4.52 -18.87
C GLU A 40 10.72 -3.08 -18.35
N GLY A 41 11.12 -2.81 -17.10
CA GLY A 41 10.90 -1.54 -16.42
C GLY A 41 9.91 -1.67 -15.26
N THR A 42 9.83 -0.61 -14.45
CA THR A 42 8.91 -0.52 -13.30
C THR A 42 8.50 0.94 -13.05
N ASN A 43 7.69 1.19 -12.04
CA ASN A 43 7.41 2.53 -11.58
C ASN A 43 8.64 3.15 -10.89
N ILE A 44 8.94 4.41 -11.23
CA ILE A 44 9.78 5.28 -10.41
C ILE A 44 8.87 6.34 -9.74
N PHE A 45 9.11 6.64 -8.48
CA PHE A 45 8.29 7.55 -7.71
C PHE A 45 9.16 8.48 -6.85
N VAL A 46 8.55 9.57 -6.41
CA VAL A 46 9.15 10.55 -5.50
C VAL A 46 8.08 10.98 -4.52
N ASP A 47 8.35 10.81 -3.23
CA ASP A 47 7.56 11.41 -2.18
C ASP A 47 8.06 12.82 -1.88
N SER A 48 7.13 13.78 -1.80
CA SER A 48 7.44 15.20 -1.63
C SER A 48 6.69 15.80 -0.45
N MET A 49 7.42 16.50 0.43
CA MET A 49 6.80 17.29 1.48
C MET A 49 6.04 18.48 0.90
N CYS A 50 4.77 18.63 1.29
CA CYS A 50 3.91 19.74 0.87
C CYS A 50 3.32 20.45 2.10
N ILE A 51 3.11 21.77 2.01
CA ILE A 51 2.37 22.53 3.02
C ILE A 51 0.92 22.70 2.56
N PRO A 52 -0.08 22.10 3.23
CA PRO A 52 -1.47 22.26 2.86
C PRO A 52 -1.93 23.72 2.97
N LYS A 53 -2.81 24.16 2.06
CA LYS A 53 -3.36 25.55 2.06
C LYS A 53 -4.00 25.97 3.39
N GLY A 54 -4.53 25.01 4.14
CA GLY A 54 -5.18 25.25 5.45
C GLY A 54 -4.25 25.20 6.66
N ALA A 55 -2.93 25.00 6.48
CA ALA A 55 -1.97 24.85 7.57
C ALA A 55 -1.99 26.05 8.51
N LYS A 56 -2.11 25.78 9.82
CA LYS A 56 -2.17 26.82 10.86
C LYS A 56 -0.80 27.35 11.26
N GLN A 57 0.24 26.54 11.09
CA GLN A 57 1.62 26.84 11.47
C GLN A 57 2.54 26.72 10.26
N LYS A 58 2.39 27.64 9.30
CA LYS A 58 3.15 27.61 8.04
C LYS A 58 4.66 27.73 8.28
N GLU A 59 5.06 28.67 9.13
CA GLU A 59 6.48 28.91 9.44
C GLU A 59 7.15 27.66 10.05
N ALA A 60 6.49 26.99 11.01
CA ALA A 60 7.00 25.76 11.59
C ALA A 60 7.13 24.63 10.54
N ALA A 61 6.18 24.53 9.60
CA ALA A 61 6.27 23.55 8.52
C ALA A 61 7.43 23.86 7.55
N GLU A 62 7.67 25.13 7.23
CA GLU A 62 8.83 25.56 6.43
C GLU A 62 10.15 25.26 7.15
N MET A 63 10.23 25.50 8.47
CA MET A 63 11.39 25.13 9.28
C MET A 63 11.65 23.63 9.29
N TYR A 64 10.60 22.81 9.39
CA TYR A 64 10.74 21.35 9.34
C TYR A 64 11.23 20.86 7.97
N ILE A 65 10.69 21.41 6.87
CA ILE A 65 11.18 21.10 5.52
C ILE A 65 12.65 21.50 5.39
N ASN A 66 13.03 22.68 5.91
CA ASN A 66 14.42 23.13 5.88
C ASN A 66 15.35 22.19 6.67
N PHE A 67 14.93 21.75 7.86
CA PHE A 67 15.65 20.78 8.68
C PHE A 67 15.89 19.46 7.93
N MET A 68 14.85 18.90 7.30
CA MET A 68 14.97 17.66 6.51
C MET A 68 15.87 17.82 5.27
N CYS A 69 16.05 19.04 4.77
CA CYS A 69 16.97 19.34 3.67
C CYS A 69 18.44 19.50 4.10
N GLU A 70 18.75 19.51 5.40
CA GLU A 70 20.13 19.53 5.86
C GLU A 70 20.82 18.18 5.52
N PRO A 71 22.03 18.18 4.92
CA PRO A 71 22.69 16.95 4.47
C PRO A 71 22.78 15.85 5.53
N ALA A 72 23.20 16.19 6.75
CA ALA A 72 23.34 15.22 7.84
C ALA A 72 21.99 14.63 8.29
N VAL A 73 20.93 15.44 8.28
CA VAL A 73 19.57 15.01 8.63
C VAL A 73 19.01 14.10 7.54
N GLY A 74 19.14 14.50 6.27
CA GLY A 74 18.72 13.68 5.13
C GLY A 74 19.48 12.35 5.06
N ALA A 75 20.78 12.35 5.38
CA ALA A 75 21.59 11.13 5.43
C ALA A 75 21.15 10.20 6.57
N ALA A 76 20.99 10.73 7.78
CA ALA A 76 20.49 9.94 8.92
C ALA A 76 19.09 9.37 8.65
N ASN A 77 18.22 10.13 7.98
CA ASN A 77 16.91 9.63 7.59
C ASN A 77 17.03 8.49 6.56
N CYS A 78 17.83 8.68 5.51
CA CYS A 78 18.08 7.66 4.48
C CYS A 78 18.64 6.36 5.06
N ASP A 79 19.61 6.46 5.98
CA ASP A 79 20.20 5.32 6.69
C ASP A 79 19.15 4.56 7.52
N TYR A 80 18.26 5.29 8.19
CA TYR A 80 17.22 4.67 9.02
C TYR A 80 16.10 3.99 8.22
N ILE A 81 15.65 4.59 7.10
CA ILE A 81 14.48 4.08 6.35
C ILE A 81 14.83 3.29 5.08
N GLY A 82 16.07 3.33 4.61
CA GLY A 82 16.53 2.61 3.41
C GLY A 82 16.17 3.24 2.05
N TYR A 83 15.44 4.37 2.02
CA TYR A 83 15.04 5.05 0.78
C TYR A 83 16.09 6.03 0.27
N SER A 84 16.31 5.99 -1.04
CA SER A 84 17.30 6.80 -1.76
C SER A 84 17.03 8.30 -1.62
N THR A 85 18.07 9.06 -1.27
CA THR A 85 17.97 10.52 -1.11
C THR A 85 18.16 11.27 -2.45
N PRO A 86 17.35 12.30 -2.74
CA PRO A 86 17.60 13.23 -3.85
C PRO A 86 18.59 14.34 -3.47
N ASN A 87 18.99 14.45 -2.19
CA ASN A 87 19.91 15.46 -1.71
C ASN A 87 21.36 15.00 -1.91
N LEU A 88 22.07 15.65 -2.84
CA LEU A 88 23.46 15.29 -3.17
C LEU A 88 24.41 15.40 -1.98
N GLY A 89 24.21 16.38 -1.08
CA GLY A 89 25.02 16.49 0.13
C GLY A 89 24.76 15.37 1.12
N ALA A 90 23.51 14.89 1.22
CA ALA A 90 23.19 13.71 2.02
C ALA A 90 23.78 12.43 1.38
N LEU A 91 23.71 12.31 0.05
CA LEU A 91 24.28 11.19 -0.70
C LEU A 91 25.78 11.04 -0.45
N GLU A 92 26.53 12.15 -0.39
CA GLU A 92 27.97 12.13 -0.09
C GLU A 92 28.30 11.55 1.30
N LEU A 93 27.37 11.66 2.26
CA LEU A 93 27.54 11.20 3.63
C LEU A 93 27.15 9.72 3.84
N LEU A 94 26.53 9.07 2.86
CA LEU A 94 26.13 7.66 2.96
C LEU A 94 27.33 6.72 2.77
N ASP A 95 27.19 5.51 3.30
CA ASP A 95 28.15 4.43 3.13
C ASP A 95 28.29 4.00 1.66
N ASP A 96 29.51 3.64 1.26
CA ASP A 96 29.83 3.22 -0.12
C ASP A 96 29.02 1.99 -0.55
N GLU A 97 28.68 1.11 0.38
CA GLU A 97 27.84 -0.05 0.14
C GLU A 97 26.43 0.35 -0.32
N ILE A 98 25.79 1.30 0.38
CA ILE A 98 24.47 1.80 0.00
C ILE A 98 24.53 2.57 -1.32
N LYS A 99 25.53 3.44 -1.51
CA LYS A 99 25.71 4.22 -2.75
C LYS A 99 25.94 3.35 -3.98
N SER A 100 26.51 2.16 -3.81
CA SER A 100 26.76 1.21 -4.90
C SER A 100 25.67 0.13 -5.03
N ASN A 101 24.68 0.11 -4.13
CA ASN A 101 23.58 -0.85 -4.18
C ASN A 101 22.65 -0.54 -5.38
N PRO A 102 22.52 -1.44 -6.37
CA PRO A 102 21.73 -1.20 -7.57
C PRO A 102 20.20 -1.21 -7.34
N ILE A 103 19.74 -1.61 -6.16
CA ILE A 103 18.33 -1.49 -5.75
C ILE A 103 18.05 -0.10 -5.21
N ALA A 104 18.99 0.47 -4.44
CA ALA A 104 18.90 1.84 -3.92
C ALA A 104 19.18 2.88 -5.02
N TYR A 105 20.26 2.69 -5.77
CA TYR A 105 20.70 3.59 -6.84
C TYR A 105 20.86 2.81 -8.14
N PRO A 106 19.75 2.52 -8.86
CA PRO A 106 19.80 1.76 -10.10
C PRO A 106 20.65 2.47 -11.17
N PRO A 107 21.32 1.71 -12.03
CA PRO A 107 22.11 2.30 -13.10
C PRO A 107 21.19 2.96 -14.15
N ALA A 108 21.75 3.90 -14.92
CA ALA A 108 20.99 4.77 -15.81
C ALA A 108 20.14 3.99 -16.85
N GLU A 109 20.63 2.84 -17.33
CA GLU A 109 19.92 1.97 -18.26
C GLU A 109 18.67 1.30 -17.66
N VAL A 110 18.64 1.11 -16.33
CA VAL A 110 17.46 0.62 -15.62
C VAL A 110 16.47 1.77 -15.46
N ILE A 111 16.95 2.94 -15.01
CA ILE A 111 16.12 4.15 -14.85
C ILE A 111 15.44 4.53 -16.18
N ALA A 112 16.15 4.42 -17.31
CA ALA A 112 15.61 4.73 -18.64
C ALA A 112 14.39 3.88 -19.05
N LYS A 113 14.14 2.74 -18.38
CA LYS A 113 12.97 1.88 -18.61
C LYS A 113 11.85 2.11 -17.60
N THR A 114 12.07 2.97 -16.60
CA THR A 114 11.06 3.27 -15.58
C THR A 114 10.10 4.36 -16.04
N ALA A 115 8.94 4.42 -15.41
CA ALA A 115 7.95 5.46 -15.67
C ALA A 115 7.35 6.01 -14.37
N TYR A 116 7.13 7.32 -14.34
CA TYR A 116 6.31 7.96 -13.31
C TYR A 116 4.84 7.68 -13.55
N PHE A 117 4.05 7.64 -12.48
CA PHE A 117 2.61 7.78 -12.61
C PHE A 117 2.29 9.18 -13.10
N VAL A 118 1.41 9.25 -14.10
CA VAL A 118 0.91 10.50 -14.65
C VAL A 118 -0.56 10.67 -14.26
N PRO A 119 -1.03 11.90 -14.05
CA PRO A 119 -2.45 12.13 -13.81
C PRO A 119 -3.25 11.65 -15.02
N LEU A 120 -4.14 10.70 -14.79
CA LEU A 120 -5.07 10.21 -15.80
C LEU A 120 -6.34 11.06 -15.76
N GLY A 121 -7.09 11.11 -16.87
CA GLY A 121 -8.40 11.74 -16.88
C GLY A 121 -9.40 10.97 -15.99
N ASP A 122 -10.44 11.65 -15.52
CA ASP A 122 -11.42 11.10 -14.56
C ASP A 122 -12.00 9.74 -15.00
N GLU A 123 -12.31 9.59 -16.28
CA GLU A 123 -12.84 8.34 -16.85
C GLU A 123 -11.86 7.17 -16.68
N LEU A 124 -10.58 7.38 -16.98
CA LEU A 124 -9.56 6.34 -16.91
C LEU A 124 -9.18 6.02 -15.46
N ASN A 125 -9.10 7.03 -14.58
CA ASN A 125 -8.92 6.80 -13.14
C ASN A 125 -10.06 5.94 -12.59
N LYS A 126 -11.30 6.27 -12.94
CA LYS A 126 -12.47 5.49 -12.53
C LYS A 126 -12.40 4.04 -13.03
N ALA A 127 -12.00 3.84 -14.28
CA ALA A 127 -11.86 2.50 -14.85
C ALA A 127 -10.79 1.67 -14.11
N LEU A 128 -9.65 2.27 -13.77
CA LEU A 128 -8.61 1.62 -12.96
C LEU A 128 -9.10 1.27 -11.55
N ASP A 129 -9.77 2.20 -10.88
CA ASP A 129 -10.32 1.97 -9.55
C ASP A 129 -11.35 0.83 -9.55
N ASP A 130 -12.22 0.80 -10.55
CA ASP A 130 -13.25 -0.23 -10.69
C ASP A 130 -12.61 -1.60 -11.01
N GLY A 131 -11.58 -1.64 -11.86
CA GLY A 131 -10.81 -2.86 -12.12
C GLY A 131 -10.07 -3.38 -10.90
N TRP A 132 -9.45 -2.49 -10.11
CA TRP A 132 -8.77 -2.87 -8.87
C TRP A 132 -9.74 -3.42 -7.83
N LYS A 133 -10.92 -2.80 -7.67
CA LYS A 133 -11.96 -3.32 -6.78
C LYS A 133 -12.46 -4.69 -7.20
N GLN A 134 -12.63 -4.93 -8.51
CA GLN A 134 -13.02 -6.24 -9.02
C GLN A 134 -11.97 -7.30 -8.68
N LEU A 135 -10.68 -7.00 -8.93
CA LEU A 135 -9.58 -7.90 -8.59
C LEU A 135 -9.55 -8.25 -7.09
N LEU A 136 -9.76 -7.27 -6.21
CA LEU A 136 -9.79 -7.50 -4.77
C LEU A 136 -11.05 -8.24 -4.29
N ALA A 137 -12.16 -8.14 -5.01
CA ALA A 137 -13.42 -8.78 -4.66
C ALA A 137 -13.52 -10.22 -5.17
N ASP A 138 -12.67 -10.63 -6.13
CA ASP A 138 -12.65 -11.95 -6.75
C ASP A 138 -11.96 -12.99 -5.86
N ASP A 139 -12.36 -13.05 -4.58
CA ASP A 139 -12.00 -14.12 -3.67
C ASP A 139 -12.98 -15.29 -3.89
N GLU A 140 -12.46 -16.43 -4.36
CA GLU A 140 -13.21 -17.66 -4.65
C GLU A 140 -14.03 -18.21 -3.45
N SER A 141 -13.83 -17.68 -2.24
CA SER A 141 -14.55 -18.09 -1.03
C SER A 141 -15.98 -17.56 -0.92
N PHE A 142 -16.39 -16.55 -1.69
CA PHE A 142 -17.74 -16.01 -1.63
C PHE A 142 -18.71 -16.76 -2.57
N THR A 143 -19.42 -17.75 -2.03
CA THR A 143 -20.52 -18.39 -2.78
C THR A 143 -21.67 -17.38 -2.94
N PHE A 144 -21.83 -16.82 -4.14
CA PHE A 144 -22.85 -15.83 -4.49
C PHE A 144 -24.28 -16.19 -4.02
N TRP A 145 -24.61 -17.48 -3.92
CA TRP A 145 -25.92 -17.97 -3.49
C TRP A 145 -26.15 -18.02 -1.97
N LEU A 146 -25.09 -17.95 -1.17
CA LEU A 146 -25.17 -18.15 0.28
C LEU A 146 -25.91 -16.99 0.96
N VAL A 147 -25.66 -15.75 0.55
CA VAL A 147 -26.34 -14.57 1.09
C VAL A 147 -27.83 -14.50 0.69
N PRO A 148 -28.23 -14.66 -0.59
CA PRO A 148 -29.64 -14.76 -0.96
C PRO A 148 -30.38 -15.89 -0.25
N ALA A 149 -29.75 -17.05 -0.06
CA ALA A 149 -30.36 -18.18 0.65
C ALA A 149 -30.60 -17.88 2.14
N LEU A 150 -29.63 -17.26 2.82
CA LEU A 150 -29.77 -16.84 4.22
C LEU A 150 -30.88 -15.78 4.39
N LEU A 151 -30.97 -14.81 3.46
CA LEU A 151 -32.03 -13.80 3.48
C LEU A 151 -33.42 -14.42 3.29
N LEU A 152 -33.55 -15.37 2.35
CA LEU A 152 -34.80 -16.13 2.16
C LEU A 152 -35.20 -16.90 3.42
N LEU A 153 -34.25 -17.58 4.07
CA LEU A 153 -34.50 -18.28 5.33
C LEU A 153 -34.96 -17.34 6.45
N ALA A 154 -34.34 -16.16 6.57
CA ALA A 154 -34.72 -15.15 7.55
C ALA A 154 -36.15 -14.61 7.31
N VAL A 155 -36.52 -14.38 6.04
CA VAL A 155 -37.89 -13.97 5.66
C VAL A 155 -38.90 -15.06 5.99
N ILE A 156 -38.61 -16.32 5.63
CA ILE A 156 -39.49 -17.46 5.95
C ILE A 156 -39.68 -17.59 7.46
N ALA A 157 -38.59 -17.53 8.24
CA ALA A 157 -38.66 -17.59 9.69
C ALA A 157 -39.52 -16.46 10.28
N SER A 158 -39.36 -15.24 9.76
CA SER A 158 -40.15 -14.08 10.19
C SER A 158 -41.65 -14.27 9.90
N VAL A 159 -42.00 -14.75 8.70
CA VAL A 159 -43.40 -15.06 8.33
C VAL A 159 -43.96 -16.15 9.23
N VAL A 160 -43.21 -17.22 9.49
CA VAL A 160 -43.64 -18.31 10.39
C VAL A 160 -43.88 -17.79 11.80
N ILE A 161 -43.02 -16.93 12.34
CA ILE A 161 -43.19 -16.31 13.65
C ILE A 161 -44.45 -15.46 13.69
N VAL A 162 -44.68 -14.62 12.68
CA VAL A 162 -45.88 -13.77 12.59
C VAL A 162 -47.16 -14.59 12.50
N VAL A 163 -47.19 -15.62 11.65
CA VAL A 163 -48.34 -16.52 11.49
C VAL A 163 -48.61 -17.29 12.79
N ARG A 164 -47.57 -17.83 13.44
CA ARG A 164 -47.72 -18.51 14.74
C ARG A 164 -48.27 -17.57 15.82
N LYS A 165 -47.78 -16.32 15.87
CA LYS A 165 -48.26 -15.32 16.84
C LYS A 165 -49.72 -14.92 16.58
N ALA A 166 -50.10 -14.76 15.31
CA ALA A 166 -51.49 -14.49 14.92
C ALA A 166 -52.43 -15.66 15.24
N ALA A 167 -52.01 -16.89 14.97
CA ALA A 167 -52.78 -18.11 15.28
C ALA A 167 -52.96 -18.30 16.79
N ARG A 168 -51.93 -18.02 17.60
CA ARG A 168 -52.01 -18.07 19.07
C ARG A 168 -52.98 -17.03 19.62
N LYS A 169 -52.91 -15.78 19.15
CA LYS A 169 -53.85 -14.72 19.56
C LYS A 169 -55.31 -15.06 19.20
N LYS A 170 -55.54 -15.74 18.07
CA LYS A 170 -56.88 -16.21 17.68
C LYS A 170 -57.41 -17.35 18.56
N ARG A 171 -56.53 -18.20 19.11
CA ARG A 171 -56.87 -19.26 20.07
C ARG A 171 -57.09 -18.76 21.50
N GLU A 172 -56.48 -17.63 21.89
CA GLU A 172 -56.68 -17.02 23.22
C GLU A 172 -57.95 -16.14 23.29
N ASN A 173 -58.55 -15.80 22.14
CA ASN A 173 -59.77 -14.97 22.02
C ASN A 173 -61.06 -15.79 21.74
N TYR A 174 -61.00 -17.12 21.82
CA TYR A 174 -62.13 -18.06 21.76
C TYR A 174 -62.08 -18.96 23.00
#